data_AF-A0A8T4JD75-F1
#
_entry.id   AF-A0A8T4JD75-F1
#
_cell.length_a   1.000
_cell.length_b   1.000
_cell.length_c   1.000
_cell.angle_alpha   90.00
_cell.angle_beta   90.00
_cell.angle_gamma   90.00
#
_symmetry.space_group_name_H-M   'P 1'
#
loop_
_entity.id
_entity.type
_entity.pdbx_description
1 polymer ?
#
loop_
_entity_poly.entity_id
_entity_poly.type
_entity_poly.pdbx_seq_one_letter_code
_entity_poly.pdbx_strand_id
1 'polypeptide(L)'
;MQIITIGSGSDAGTPRIGCKCAGCRSRKPKDNRLRAALALKKKDEHFIIDIGPDFRQQVMRYGIDYNNIEASVMTHAHNDHCIGLWERSALTMKQVRALTVYSHPQILDYYFNQNSSFYYLKSSGFVVPKEREPNKKIKTKNFSFHTFEVPHTPSFLGPTLGLSFENKKFVYIVEASKITEAMKEEINGTHTLFMNGTFLKENLFSHISIKNSIPILNNLDVKKIYFIGLNHTEGTQEQVEKYLKPYGYKLAYDGMKIKV
;
A
#
# COMPACT_ATOMS: atom_id res chain seq x y z
N MET A 1 12.79 9.81 -7.22
CA MET A 1 11.39 9.60 -6.80
C MET A 1 11.30 9.86 -5.30
N GLN A 2 10.20 10.46 -4.82
CA GLN A 2 9.95 10.55 -3.38
C GLN A 2 8.79 9.62 -3.01
N ILE A 3 8.99 8.80 -1.99
CA ILE A 3 7.96 7.93 -1.41
C ILE A 3 7.51 8.60 -0.11
N ILE A 4 6.19 8.69 0.10
CA ILE A 4 5.59 9.19 1.32
C ILE A 4 4.66 8.11 1.86
N THR A 5 4.90 7.66 3.09
CA THR A 5 3.98 6.79 3.81
C THR A 5 2.81 7.63 4.28
N ILE A 6 1.70 7.57 3.55
CA ILE A 6 0.49 8.33 3.89
C ILE A 6 -0.42 7.54 4.84
N GLY A 7 -0.25 6.23 4.96
CA GLY A 7 -0.76 5.42 6.06
C GLY A 7 0.12 4.21 6.30
N SER A 8 0.18 3.73 7.54
CA SER A 8 1.12 2.69 7.99
C SER A 8 0.52 1.59 8.88
N GLY A 9 -0.78 1.63 9.15
CA GLY A 9 -1.51 0.69 9.99
C GLY A 9 -2.25 -0.37 9.18
N SER A 10 -2.72 -1.40 9.88
CA SER A 10 -3.59 -2.43 9.29
C SER A 10 -4.99 -1.89 8.94
N ASP A 11 -5.85 -2.77 8.43
CA ASP A 11 -7.28 -2.60 8.18
C ASP A 11 -8.06 -1.63 9.10
N ALA A 12 -7.87 -1.74 10.41
CA ALA A 12 -8.60 -0.96 11.41
C ALA A 12 -7.91 0.38 11.77
N GLY A 13 -6.71 0.63 11.24
CA GLY A 13 -5.84 1.71 11.67
C GLY A 13 -5.37 1.57 13.13
N THR A 14 -4.74 2.61 13.66
CA THR A 14 -4.40 2.72 15.08
C THR A 14 -4.57 4.18 15.50
N PRO A 15 -5.40 4.50 16.51
CA PRO A 15 -6.17 3.60 17.36
C PRO A 15 -7.38 2.95 16.66
N ARG A 16 -7.67 1.69 17.00
CA ARG A 16 -8.93 1.01 16.64
C ARG A 16 -10.06 1.45 17.57
N ILE A 17 -11.23 1.73 17.01
CA ILE A 17 -12.44 2.13 17.75
C ILE A 17 -12.73 1.13 18.88
N GLY A 18 -12.88 1.65 20.11
CA GLY A 18 -13.20 0.86 21.31
C GLY A 18 -12.03 0.06 21.91
N CYS A 19 -10.88 -0.03 21.24
CA CYS A 19 -9.74 -0.79 21.74
C CYS A 19 -8.93 -0.02 22.79
N LYS A 20 -8.44 -0.74 23.81
CA LYS A 20 -7.63 -0.20 24.91
C LYS A 20 -6.24 -0.84 25.02
N CYS A 21 -5.71 -1.46 23.96
CA CYS A 21 -4.34 -2.00 23.97
C CYS A 21 -3.28 -0.89 24.06
N ALA A 22 -2.01 -1.26 24.28
CA ALA A 22 -0.91 -0.30 24.42
C ALA A 22 -0.75 0.62 23.19
N GLY A 23 -0.86 0.06 21.97
CA GLY A 23 -0.81 0.83 20.71
C GLY A 23 -1.91 1.89 20.65
N CYS A 24 -3.18 1.49 20.89
CA CYS A 24 -4.33 2.39 20.86
C CYS A 24 -4.33 3.44 21.99
N ARG A 25 -3.69 3.17 23.13
CA ARG A 25 -3.56 4.14 24.22
C ARG A 25 -2.41 5.13 24.02
N SER A 26 -1.47 4.84 23.12
CA SER A 26 -0.33 5.72 22.89
C SER A 26 -0.77 7.07 22.35
N ARG A 27 -0.12 8.13 22.85
CA ARG A 27 -0.30 9.51 22.37
C ARG A 27 0.87 9.98 21.52
N LYS A 28 1.87 9.13 21.27
CA LYS A 28 3.01 9.46 20.43
C LYS A 28 2.55 9.57 18.97
N PRO A 29 2.94 10.61 18.21
CA PRO A 29 2.44 10.82 16.85
C PRO A 29 2.65 9.65 15.88
N LYS A 30 3.75 8.89 16.02
CA LYS A 30 4.07 7.73 15.15
C LYS A 30 3.23 6.48 15.44
N ASP A 31 2.53 6.45 16.58
CA ASP A 31 1.63 5.35 16.93
C ASP A 31 0.21 5.58 16.40
N ASN A 32 -0.09 6.78 15.91
CA ASN A 32 -1.32 7.07 15.19
C ASN A 32 -1.13 6.75 13.70
N ARG A 33 -1.77 5.68 13.25
CA ARG A 33 -1.57 5.06 11.94
C ARG A 33 -2.86 4.99 11.16
N LEU A 34 -2.86 5.59 9.98
CA LEU A 34 -3.92 5.41 8.99
C LEU A 34 -3.72 4.09 8.24
N ARG A 35 -4.75 3.58 7.58
CA ARG A 35 -4.67 2.35 6.78
C ARG A 35 -3.59 2.46 5.70
N ALA A 36 -2.88 1.37 5.47
CA ALA A 36 -1.68 1.33 4.66
C ALA A 36 -1.91 1.90 3.25
N ALA A 37 -1.16 2.95 2.91
CA ALA A 37 -1.16 3.56 1.59
C ALA A 37 0.14 4.35 1.39
N LEU A 38 0.59 4.45 0.15
CA LEU A 38 1.78 5.22 -0.22
C LEU A 38 1.47 6.25 -1.31
N ALA A 39 2.08 7.43 -1.19
CA ALA A 39 2.14 8.40 -2.27
C ALA A 39 3.55 8.48 -2.85
N LEU A 40 3.68 8.26 -4.15
CA LEU A 40 4.92 8.44 -4.89
C LEU A 40 4.86 9.77 -5.64
N LYS A 41 5.86 10.63 -5.48
CA LYS A 41 5.96 11.92 -6.17
C LYS A 41 7.17 11.91 -7.10
N LYS A 42 6.95 12.28 -8.37
CA LYS A 42 8.02 12.46 -9.36
C LYS A 42 7.61 13.57 -10.34
N LYS A 43 8.35 14.69 -10.30
CA LYS A 43 8.02 15.92 -11.03
C LYS A 43 6.59 16.38 -10.71
N ASP A 44 5.75 16.52 -11.72
CA ASP A 44 4.36 16.95 -11.70
C ASP A 44 3.35 15.80 -11.65
N GLU A 45 3.81 14.56 -11.43
CA GLU A 45 2.94 13.40 -11.27
C GLU A 45 3.04 12.81 -9.86
N HIS A 46 1.88 12.56 -9.26
CA HIS A 46 1.69 11.79 -8.05
C HIS A 46 1.02 10.45 -8.40
N PHE A 47 1.55 9.38 -7.83
CA PHE A 47 1.03 8.03 -7.94
C PHE A 47 0.62 7.53 -6.56
N ILE A 48 -0.59 7.02 -6.39
CA ILE A 48 -1.05 6.48 -5.11
C ILE A 48 -1.10 4.96 -5.18
N ILE A 49 -0.54 4.28 -4.19
CA ILE A 49 -0.75 2.84 -4.02
C ILE A 49 -1.77 2.66 -2.91
N ASP A 50 -2.91 2.08 -3.29
CA ASP A 50 -4.14 1.91 -2.51
C ASP A 50 -4.83 3.22 -2.08
N ILE A 51 -6.15 3.24 -2.26
CA ILE A 51 -7.03 4.37 -1.92
C ILE A 51 -8.10 3.85 -0.95
N GLY A 52 -7.67 3.66 0.31
CA GLY A 52 -8.54 3.32 1.44
C GLY A 52 -9.39 4.51 1.93
N PRO A 53 -10.28 4.32 2.92
CA PRO A 53 -11.18 5.37 3.42
C PRO A 53 -10.45 6.55 4.07
N ASP A 54 -9.21 6.36 4.51
CA ASP A 54 -8.42 7.46 5.04
C ASP A 54 -7.92 8.40 3.93
N PHE A 55 -8.17 8.12 2.65
CA PHE A 55 -7.58 8.84 1.53
C PHE A 55 -7.74 10.37 1.61
N ARG A 56 -8.95 10.87 1.92
CA ARG A 56 -9.17 12.31 2.08
C ARG A 56 -8.21 12.93 3.09
N GLN A 57 -8.15 12.37 4.30
CA GLN A 57 -7.26 12.89 5.34
C GLN A 57 -5.79 12.63 5.06
N GLN A 58 -5.44 11.53 4.39
CA GLN A 58 -4.08 11.23 3.94
C GLN A 58 -3.56 12.32 2.97
N VAL A 59 -4.37 12.66 1.96
CA VAL A 59 -4.05 13.71 0.98
C VAL A 59 -3.89 15.07 1.66
N MET A 60 -4.86 15.46 2.50
CA MET A 60 -4.84 16.74 3.20
C MET A 60 -3.68 16.85 4.19
N ARG A 61 -3.48 15.83 5.04
CA ARG A 61 -2.49 15.85 6.13
C ARG A 61 -1.06 15.88 5.62
N TYR A 62 -0.77 15.22 4.50
CA TYR A 62 0.58 15.12 3.96
C TYR A 62 0.86 16.04 2.78
N GLY A 63 -0.07 16.95 2.46
CA GLY A 63 0.10 17.94 1.40
C GLY A 63 0.31 17.29 0.03
N ILE A 64 -0.47 16.25 -0.25
CA ILE A 64 -0.49 15.65 -1.58
C ILE A 64 -1.37 16.53 -2.46
N ASP A 65 -0.78 17.14 -3.49
CA ASP A 65 -1.58 17.88 -4.47
C ASP A 65 -2.50 16.90 -5.19
N TYR A 66 -3.79 17.06 -4.97
CA TYR A 66 -4.84 16.21 -5.50
C TYR A 66 -4.95 16.31 -7.03
N ASN A 67 -4.58 17.44 -7.61
CA ASN A 67 -4.63 17.67 -9.07
C ASN A 67 -3.52 16.92 -9.81
N ASN A 68 -2.42 16.62 -9.12
CA ASN A 68 -1.30 15.87 -9.70
C ASN A 68 -1.45 14.36 -9.51
N ILE A 69 -2.52 13.88 -8.85
CA ILE A 69 -2.78 12.43 -8.72
C ILE A 69 -3.33 11.92 -10.05
N GLU A 70 -2.45 11.40 -10.91
CA GLU A 70 -2.80 10.93 -12.26
C GLU A 70 -3.10 9.42 -12.30
N ALA A 71 -2.46 8.64 -11.42
CA ALA A 71 -2.55 7.19 -11.43
C ALA A 71 -2.57 6.58 -10.03
N SER A 72 -3.23 5.44 -9.90
CA SER A 72 -3.15 4.59 -8.72
C SER A 72 -3.13 3.10 -9.08
N VAL A 73 -2.68 2.29 -8.13
CA VAL A 73 -2.92 0.84 -8.16
C VAL A 73 -3.80 0.46 -6.97
N MET A 74 -4.82 -0.34 -7.24
CA MET A 74 -5.55 -1.08 -6.22
C MET A 74 -4.92 -2.47 -6.11
N THR A 75 -4.19 -2.71 -5.03
CA THR A 75 -3.40 -3.93 -4.83
C THR A 75 -4.29 -5.16 -4.75
N HIS A 76 -5.44 -5.04 -4.08
CA HIS A 76 -6.44 -6.10 -3.95
C HIS A 76 -7.80 -5.51 -3.54
N ALA A 77 -8.78 -6.39 -3.36
CA ALA A 77 -10.20 -6.05 -3.18
C ALA A 77 -10.64 -5.83 -1.73
N HIS A 78 -9.75 -5.68 -0.74
CA HIS A 78 -10.22 -5.37 0.61
C HIS A 78 -10.58 -3.88 0.76
N ASN A 79 -11.59 -3.63 1.57
CA ASN A 79 -12.19 -2.31 1.71
C ASN A 79 -11.23 -1.27 2.28
N ASP A 80 -10.21 -1.68 3.01
CA ASP A 80 -9.12 -0.85 3.50
C ASP A 80 -8.15 -0.35 2.45
N HIS A 81 -8.21 -0.91 1.24
CA HIS A 81 -7.36 -0.52 0.13
C HIS A 81 -8.11 0.17 -1.02
N CYS A 82 -9.45 0.14 -1.05
CA CYS A 82 -10.20 0.59 -2.23
C CYS A 82 -11.36 1.57 -1.99
N ILE A 83 -12.05 1.56 -0.84
CA ILE A 83 -13.33 2.28 -0.71
C ILE A 83 -13.21 3.80 -0.73
N GLY A 84 -12.01 4.33 -0.46
CA GLY A 84 -11.76 5.77 -0.54
C GLY A 84 -11.76 6.29 -1.97
N LEU A 85 -11.84 5.42 -2.97
CA LEU A 85 -11.96 5.83 -4.37
C LEU A 85 -13.19 6.72 -4.62
N TRP A 86 -14.23 6.63 -3.78
CA TRP A 86 -15.37 7.53 -3.80
C TRP A 86 -15.02 9.01 -3.60
N GLU A 87 -13.90 9.33 -2.95
CA GLU A 87 -13.38 10.70 -2.85
C GLU A 87 -12.94 11.28 -4.22
N ARG A 88 -12.95 10.46 -5.29
CA ARG A 88 -12.81 10.89 -6.68
C ARG A 88 -14.13 11.32 -7.33
N SER A 89 -15.28 11.05 -6.71
CA SER A 89 -16.57 11.54 -7.22
C SER A 89 -16.61 13.06 -7.09
N ALA A 90 -16.50 13.76 -8.22
CA ALA A 90 -16.46 15.21 -8.25
C ALA A 90 -17.84 15.77 -8.60
N LEU A 91 -18.77 15.79 -7.63
CA LEU A 91 -19.98 16.62 -7.77
C LEU A 91 -19.67 18.13 -7.69
N THR A 92 -18.46 18.52 -7.26
CA THR A 92 -18.13 19.93 -6.93
C THR A 92 -16.84 20.48 -7.57
N MET A 93 -16.01 19.67 -8.24
CA MET A 93 -14.72 20.14 -8.77
C MET A 93 -14.69 20.13 -10.30
N LYS A 94 -14.83 21.31 -10.91
CA LYS A 94 -14.92 21.52 -12.36
C LYS A 94 -13.66 21.12 -13.19
N GLN A 95 -12.58 20.61 -12.59
CA GLN A 95 -11.29 20.41 -13.27
C GLN A 95 -10.46 19.21 -12.79
N VAL A 96 -11.06 18.20 -12.15
CA VAL A 96 -10.28 17.02 -11.74
C VAL A 96 -10.09 16.09 -12.92
N ARG A 97 -8.84 15.93 -13.36
CA ARG A 97 -8.46 14.95 -14.38
C ARG A 97 -8.88 13.55 -13.93
N ALA A 98 -9.39 12.74 -14.86
CA ALA A 98 -9.75 11.36 -14.58
C ALA A 98 -8.56 10.59 -13.98
N LEU A 99 -8.78 9.87 -12.87
CA LEU A 99 -7.77 9.04 -12.23
C LEU A 99 -7.66 7.71 -12.98
N THR A 100 -6.46 7.33 -13.43
CA THR A 100 -6.25 5.97 -13.96
C THR A 100 -6.02 5.00 -12.81
N VAL A 101 -6.87 3.97 -12.68
CA VAL A 101 -6.75 2.96 -11.62
C VAL A 101 -6.34 1.63 -12.24
N TYR A 102 -5.14 1.16 -11.90
CA TYR A 102 -4.64 -0.13 -12.34
C TYR A 102 -4.98 -1.22 -11.31
N SER A 103 -5.44 -2.38 -11.77
CA SER A 103 -5.64 -3.55 -10.91
C SER A 103 -5.80 -4.84 -11.71
N HIS A 104 -6.04 -5.94 -11.02
CA HIS A 104 -6.36 -7.23 -11.63
C HIS A 104 -7.69 -7.15 -12.42
N PRO A 105 -7.81 -7.78 -13.60
CA PRO A 105 -9.05 -7.77 -14.39
C PRO A 105 -10.29 -8.20 -13.58
N GLN A 106 -10.18 -9.26 -12.77
CA GLN A 106 -11.29 -9.71 -11.91
C GLN A 106 -11.72 -8.67 -10.87
N ILE A 107 -10.77 -7.95 -10.27
CA ILE A 107 -11.08 -6.90 -9.29
C ILE A 107 -11.77 -5.72 -10.00
N LEU A 108 -11.25 -5.33 -11.17
CA LEU A 108 -11.83 -4.25 -11.96
C LEU A 108 -13.26 -4.60 -12.41
N ASP A 109 -13.47 -5.82 -12.90
CA ASP A 109 -14.77 -6.28 -13.35
C ASP A 109 -15.79 -6.31 -12.20
N TYR A 110 -15.39 -6.82 -11.04
CA TYR A 110 -16.24 -6.83 -9.86
C TYR A 110 -16.69 -5.42 -9.45
N TYR A 111 -15.75 -4.49 -9.26
CA TYR A 111 -16.08 -3.16 -8.70
C TYR A 111 -16.69 -2.20 -9.72
N PHE A 112 -16.21 -2.23 -10.96
CA PHE A 112 -16.58 -1.26 -11.98
C PHE A 112 -17.65 -1.75 -12.94
N ASN A 113 -18.01 -3.05 -12.93
CA ASN A 113 -19.07 -3.60 -13.79
C ASN A 113 -20.14 -4.37 -13.00
N GLN A 114 -19.78 -5.40 -12.20
CA GLN A 114 -20.76 -6.32 -11.62
C GLN A 114 -21.47 -5.78 -10.36
N ASN A 115 -20.71 -5.51 -9.29
CA ASN A 115 -21.24 -5.04 -8.01
C ASN A 115 -21.66 -3.56 -8.10
N SER A 116 -21.16 -2.84 -9.11
CA SER A 116 -21.44 -1.43 -9.40
C SER A 116 -21.02 -0.41 -8.34
N SER A 117 -20.40 -0.87 -7.24
CA SER A 117 -19.85 -0.01 -6.17
C SER A 117 -18.99 1.14 -6.69
N PHE A 118 -18.25 0.98 -7.79
CA PHE A 118 -17.50 2.05 -8.47
C PHE A 118 -17.94 2.28 -9.93
N TYR A 119 -19.05 1.67 -10.38
CA TYR A 119 -19.55 1.84 -11.75
C TYR A 119 -19.79 3.31 -12.07
N TYR A 120 -20.40 4.06 -11.16
CA TYR A 120 -20.65 5.49 -11.32
C TYR A 120 -19.36 6.30 -11.55
N LEU A 121 -18.26 5.95 -10.86
CA LEU A 121 -16.97 6.61 -11.02
C LEU A 121 -16.40 6.40 -12.43
N LYS A 122 -16.58 5.19 -12.98
CA LYS A 122 -16.20 4.86 -14.36
C LYS A 122 -17.11 5.54 -15.37
N SER A 123 -18.44 5.41 -15.23
CA SER A 123 -19.40 5.92 -16.21
C SER A 123 -19.42 7.45 -16.28
N SER A 124 -19.10 8.13 -15.17
CA SER A 124 -18.97 9.59 -15.11
C SER A 124 -17.59 10.10 -15.54
N GLY A 125 -16.66 9.21 -15.89
CA GLY A 125 -15.30 9.58 -16.32
C GLY A 125 -14.37 10.07 -15.20
N PHE A 126 -14.74 9.89 -13.93
CA PHE A 126 -13.88 10.26 -12.80
C PHE A 126 -12.71 9.28 -12.62
N VAL A 127 -12.93 8.02 -12.96
CA VAL A 127 -11.96 6.94 -12.90
C VAL A 127 -11.90 6.20 -14.22
N VAL A 128 -10.68 5.94 -14.70
CA VAL A 128 -10.40 5.07 -15.85
C VAL A 128 -9.78 3.78 -15.31
N PRO A 129 -10.56 2.70 -15.13
CA PRO A 129 -10.01 1.41 -14.74
C PRO A 129 -9.19 0.84 -15.89
N LYS A 130 -7.98 0.36 -15.61
CA LYS A 130 -7.06 -0.21 -16.59
C LYS A 130 -6.48 -1.51 -16.08
N GLU A 131 -6.63 -2.56 -16.86
CA GLU A 131 -6.11 -3.87 -16.48
C GLU A 131 -4.58 -3.83 -16.33
N ARG A 132 -4.09 -4.49 -15.27
CA ARG A 132 -2.68 -4.85 -15.18
C ARG A 132 -2.40 -6.00 -16.13
N GLU A 133 -1.28 -5.92 -16.84
CA GLU A 133 -0.73 -7.08 -17.52
C GLU A 133 0.33 -7.72 -16.60
N PRO A 134 0.18 -9.00 -16.20
CA PRO A 134 1.13 -9.67 -15.31
C PRO A 134 2.57 -9.57 -15.84
N ASN A 135 3.51 -9.17 -14.99
CA ASN A 135 4.94 -9.10 -15.29
C ASN A 135 5.31 -8.22 -16.50
N LYS A 136 4.38 -7.41 -17.00
CA LYS A 136 4.65 -6.45 -18.06
C LYS A 136 4.79 -5.04 -17.49
N LYS A 137 5.73 -4.32 -18.09
CA LYS A 137 6.06 -2.96 -17.70
C LYS A 137 4.98 -2.00 -18.16
N ILE A 138 4.31 -1.38 -17.19
CA ILE A 138 3.37 -0.28 -17.36
C ILE A 138 4.16 1.03 -17.26
N LYS A 139 3.81 2.00 -18.10
CA LYS A 139 4.34 3.36 -18.06
C LYS A 139 3.19 4.34 -17.85
N THR A 140 3.41 5.26 -16.93
CA THR A 140 2.63 6.50 -16.82
C THR A 140 3.50 7.65 -17.36
N LYS A 141 3.15 8.90 -17.05
CA LYS A 141 3.89 10.08 -17.53
C LYS A 141 5.33 10.12 -17.03
N ASN A 142 5.54 9.85 -15.75
CA ASN A 142 6.82 9.92 -15.06
C ASN A 142 7.20 8.59 -14.41
N PHE A 143 6.29 7.65 -14.17
CA PHE A 143 6.60 6.37 -13.53
C PHE A 143 6.65 5.21 -14.52
N SER A 144 7.43 4.18 -14.16
CA SER A 144 7.30 2.87 -14.76
C SER A 144 7.38 1.76 -13.72
N PHE A 145 6.47 0.80 -13.83
CA PHE A 145 6.33 -0.28 -12.87
C PHE A 145 5.78 -1.53 -13.54
N HIS A 146 5.89 -2.68 -12.86
CA HIS A 146 5.12 -3.87 -13.18
C HIS A 146 4.51 -4.43 -11.89
N THR A 147 3.52 -5.30 -12.05
CA THR A 147 2.85 -5.98 -10.95
C THR A 147 3.11 -7.48 -11.02
N PHE A 148 3.25 -8.11 -9.86
CA PHE A 148 3.37 -9.55 -9.69
C PHE A 148 2.37 -10.02 -8.64
N GLU A 149 1.98 -11.29 -8.69
CA GLU A 149 1.00 -11.85 -7.75
C GLU A 149 1.66 -12.22 -6.43
N VAL A 150 0.96 -11.92 -5.34
CA VAL A 150 1.37 -12.19 -3.98
C VAL A 150 0.29 -13.07 -3.34
N PRO A 151 0.66 -14.20 -2.71
CA PRO A 151 -0.30 -15.01 -2.00
C PRO A 151 -0.80 -14.23 -0.79
N HIS A 152 -2.10 -14.05 -0.69
CA HIS A 152 -2.80 -13.52 0.48
C HIS A 152 -4.09 -14.32 0.66
N THR A 153 -5.01 -13.90 1.54
CA THR A 153 -6.30 -14.56 1.76
C THR A 153 -6.94 -14.91 0.41
N PRO A 154 -7.41 -16.16 0.20
CA PRO A 154 -8.14 -16.50 -1.01
C PRO A 154 -9.31 -15.55 -1.18
N SER A 155 -9.22 -14.66 -2.16
CA SER A 155 -10.27 -13.72 -2.49
C SER A 155 -10.95 -14.21 -3.75
N PHE A 156 -12.26 -14.38 -3.68
CA PHE A 156 -13.09 -14.64 -4.86
C PHE A 156 -13.02 -13.48 -5.87
N LEU A 157 -12.46 -12.33 -5.48
CA LEU A 157 -12.37 -11.11 -6.29
C LEU A 157 -11.04 -10.96 -7.02
N GLY A 158 -10.08 -11.87 -6.81
CA GLY A 158 -8.78 -11.89 -7.51
C GLY A 158 -7.57 -11.86 -6.57
N PRO A 159 -6.35 -12.02 -7.11
CA PRO A 159 -5.11 -12.08 -6.34
C PRO A 159 -4.73 -10.72 -5.76
N THR A 160 -3.85 -10.75 -4.75
CA THR A 160 -3.15 -9.55 -4.27
C THR A 160 -1.94 -9.25 -5.15
N LEU A 161 -1.69 -7.96 -5.39
CA LEU A 161 -0.61 -7.49 -6.25
C LEU A 161 0.54 -6.89 -5.41
N GLY A 162 1.75 -7.38 -5.67
CA GLY A 162 2.98 -6.66 -5.37
C GLY A 162 3.35 -5.75 -6.54
N LEU A 163 4.10 -4.68 -6.26
CA LEU A 163 4.55 -3.72 -7.26
C LEU A 163 6.06 -3.59 -7.25
N SER A 164 6.65 -3.49 -8.44
CA SER A 164 8.07 -3.18 -8.64
C SER A 164 8.23 -1.98 -9.56
N PHE A 165 8.88 -0.92 -9.07
CA PHE A 165 9.05 0.34 -9.77
C PHE A 165 10.49 0.54 -10.23
N GLU A 166 10.63 1.12 -11.42
CA GLU A 166 11.88 1.71 -11.94
C GLU A 166 13.07 0.74 -11.90
N ASN A 167 12.84 -0.51 -12.34
CA ASN A 167 13.80 -1.62 -12.30
C ASN A 167 14.29 -1.90 -10.86
N LYS A 168 13.37 -2.25 -9.97
CA LYS A 168 13.65 -2.61 -8.56
C LYS A 168 14.29 -1.50 -7.72
N LYS A 169 14.17 -0.23 -8.12
CA LYS A 169 14.48 0.88 -7.20
C LYS A 169 13.56 0.86 -5.99
N PHE A 170 12.31 0.47 -6.20
CA PHE A 170 11.32 0.37 -5.15
C PHE A 170 10.40 -0.83 -5.37
N VAL A 171 10.21 -1.66 -4.35
CA VAL A 171 9.24 -2.77 -4.34
C VAL A 171 8.28 -2.58 -3.16
N TYR A 172 6.99 -2.81 -3.41
CA TYR A 172 5.92 -2.69 -2.43
C TYR A 172 5.08 -3.96 -2.36
N ILE A 173 5.03 -4.57 -1.18
CA ILE A 173 4.22 -5.75 -0.87
C ILE A 173 3.51 -5.44 0.45
N VAL A 174 2.23 -5.05 0.38
CA VAL A 174 1.47 -4.58 1.56
C VAL A 174 0.86 -5.70 2.38
N GLU A 175 0.44 -6.78 1.73
CA GLU A 175 -0.17 -7.94 2.37
C GLU A 175 0.28 -9.23 1.67
N ALA A 176 0.85 -10.16 2.44
CA ALA A 176 1.29 -11.46 1.94
C ALA A 176 1.19 -12.51 3.05
N SER A 177 0.74 -13.72 2.73
CA SER A 177 0.69 -14.85 3.65
C SER A 177 2.01 -15.60 3.78
N LYS A 178 2.87 -15.49 2.75
CA LYS A 178 4.22 -16.05 2.69
C LYS A 178 5.06 -15.32 1.64
N ILE A 179 6.38 -15.43 1.74
CA ILE A 179 7.32 -14.99 0.69
C ILE A 179 7.67 -16.21 -0.17
N THR A 180 7.21 -16.23 -1.43
CA THR A 180 7.47 -17.33 -2.39
C THR A 180 8.82 -17.14 -3.11
N GLU A 181 9.30 -18.16 -3.82
CA GLU A 181 10.51 -18.04 -4.64
C GLU A 181 10.38 -16.95 -5.72
N ALA A 182 9.24 -16.88 -6.41
CA ALA A 182 8.97 -15.81 -7.37
C ALA A 182 9.02 -14.41 -6.73
N MET A 183 8.52 -14.26 -5.50
CA MET A 183 8.66 -13.00 -4.76
C MET A 183 10.12 -12.71 -4.40
N LYS A 184 10.90 -13.72 -4.01
CA LYS A 184 12.34 -13.54 -3.74
C LYS A 184 13.07 -13.04 -4.99
N GLU A 185 12.74 -13.57 -6.18
CA GLU A 185 13.30 -13.10 -7.45
C GLU A 185 12.97 -11.63 -7.71
N GLU A 186 11.73 -11.19 -7.42
CA GLU A 186 11.32 -9.78 -7.55
C GLU A 186 12.01 -8.87 -6.51
N ILE A 187 12.14 -9.34 -5.28
CA ILE A 187 12.73 -8.60 -4.15
C ILE A 187 14.26 -8.50 -4.29
N ASN A 188 14.93 -9.53 -4.78
CA ASN A 188 16.39 -9.56 -4.83
C ASN A 188 16.96 -8.47 -5.77
N GLY A 189 17.96 -7.72 -5.27
CA GLY A 189 18.55 -6.57 -5.93
C GLY A 189 17.78 -5.25 -5.74
N THR A 190 16.77 -5.24 -4.85
CA THR A 190 15.94 -4.05 -4.63
C THR A 190 16.66 -2.98 -3.81
N HIS A 191 16.56 -1.71 -4.21
CA HIS A 191 17.08 -0.63 -3.36
C HIS A 191 16.21 -0.42 -2.11
N THR A 192 14.91 -0.17 -2.29
CA THR A 192 13.98 0.06 -1.17
C THR A 192 12.81 -0.91 -1.23
N LEU A 193 12.64 -1.75 -0.22
CA LEU A 193 11.51 -2.65 -0.06
C LEU A 193 10.57 -2.14 1.04
N PHE A 194 9.29 -2.13 0.73
CA PHE A 194 8.22 -2.08 1.71
C PHE A 194 7.55 -3.45 1.76
N MET A 195 7.53 -4.06 2.94
CA MET A 195 7.03 -5.41 3.17
C MET A 195 5.93 -5.40 4.24
N ASN A 196 4.95 -6.29 4.12
CA ASN A 196 3.89 -6.42 5.12
C ASN A 196 4.49 -6.69 6.51
N GLY A 197 3.95 -6.02 7.52
CA GLY A 197 4.39 -6.10 8.90
C GLY A 197 3.22 -6.13 9.87
N THR A 198 2.08 -6.68 9.45
CA THR A 198 0.82 -6.68 10.20
C THR A 198 0.96 -7.30 11.58
N PHE A 199 1.66 -8.43 11.68
CA PHE A 199 1.91 -9.12 12.94
C PHE A 199 3.40 -9.25 13.20
N LEU A 200 3.83 -9.03 14.44
CA LEU A 200 5.25 -9.04 14.80
C LEU A 200 5.79 -10.47 14.92
N LYS A 201 5.05 -11.35 15.61
CA LYS A 201 5.56 -12.67 16.04
C LYS A 201 5.02 -13.82 15.21
N GLU A 202 3.70 -13.98 15.15
CA GLU A 202 3.03 -15.14 14.56
C GLU A 202 2.36 -14.80 13.23
N ASN A 203 2.30 -15.78 12.32
CA ASN A 203 1.51 -15.63 11.11
C ASN A 203 0.03 -15.71 11.48
N LEU A 204 -0.74 -14.67 11.18
CA LEU A 204 -2.16 -14.60 11.51
C LEU A 204 -2.94 -14.01 10.33
N PHE A 205 -4.18 -14.46 10.15
CA PHE A 205 -5.12 -13.94 9.14
C PHE A 205 -4.52 -13.83 7.72
N SER A 206 -3.74 -14.82 7.29
CA SER A 206 -3.05 -14.81 5.99
C SER A 206 -1.98 -13.71 5.84
N HIS A 207 -1.31 -13.33 6.94
CA HIS A 207 -0.12 -12.49 6.92
C HIS A 207 1.10 -13.24 7.46
N ILE A 208 2.22 -13.22 6.73
CA ILE A 208 3.52 -13.60 7.27
C ILE A 208 3.95 -12.56 8.30
N SER A 209 4.44 -13.01 9.46
CA SER A 209 4.90 -12.14 10.52
C SER A 209 6.25 -11.49 10.19
N ILE A 210 6.53 -10.36 10.83
CA ILE A 210 7.84 -9.71 10.77
C ILE A 210 8.93 -10.72 11.17
N LYS A 211 8.78 -11.41 12.31
CA LYS A 211 9.71 -12.44 12.79
C LYS A 211 9.99 -13.52 11.75
N ASN A 212 8.95 -14.03 11.08
CA ASN A 212 9.11 -15.11 10.09
C ASN A 212 9.64 -14.63 8.74
N SER A 213 9.43 -13.35 8.41
CA SER A 213 9.99 -12.75 7.19
C SER A 213 11.48 -12.44 7.30
N ILE A 214 11.99 -12.10 8.50
CA ILE A 214 13.39 -11.66 8.70
C ILE A 214 14.42 -12.68 8.18
N PRO A 215 14.36 -13.98 8.51
CA PRO A 215 15.35 -14.95 8.00
C PRO A 215 15.37 -15.03 6.47
N ILE A 216 14.22 -14.83 5.82
CA ILE A 216 14.13 -14.84 4.37
C ILE A 216 14.76 -13.56 3.80
N LEU A 217 14.37 -12.40 4.32
CA LEU A 217 14.84 -11.09 3.86
C LEU A 217 16.35 -10.88 4.08
N ASN A 218 16.91 -11.43 5.17
CA ASN A 218 18.35 -11.37 5.45
C ASN A 218 19.20 -12.07 4.38
N ASN A 219 18.62 -12.99 3.61
CA ASN A 219 19.30 -13.74 2.54
C ASN A 219 19.11 -13.11 1.15
N LEU A 220 18.50 -11.92 1.05
CA LEU A 220 18.27 -11.21 -0.21
C LEU A 220 19.09 -9.91 -0.25
N ASP A 221 19.56 -9.53 -1.44
CA ASP A 221 20.21 -8.23 -1.63
C ASP A 221 19.16 -7.11 -1.66
N VAL A 222 18.86 -6.55 -0.48
CA VAL A 222 17.97 -5.40 -0.34
C VAL A 222 18.64 -4.33 0.50
N LYS A 223 18.78 -3.10 -0.04
CA LYS A 223 19.53 -2.05 0.67
C LYS A 223 18.76 -1.42 1.83
N LYS A 224 17.44 -1.31 1.73
CA LYS A 224 16.58 -0.72 2.77
C LYS A 224 15.26 -1.49 2.84
N ILE A 225 14.89 -1.93 4.05
CA ILE A 225 13.63 -2.63 4.31
C ILE A 225 12.80 -1.84 5.31
N TYR A 226 11.54 -1.61 4.94
CA TYR A 226 10.52 -0.97 5.74
C TYR A 226 9.32 -1.92 5.91
N PHE A 227 8.94 -2.21 7.13
CA PHE A 227 7.68 -2.90 7.42
C PHE A 227 6.52 -1.90 7.43
N ILE A 228 5.36 -2.30 6.91
CA ILE A 228 4.15 -1.45 6.86
C ILE A 228 2.90 -2.27 7.20
N GLY A 229 1.82 -1.61 7.65
CA GLY A 229 0.54 -2.25 7.91
C GLY A 229 0.42 -2.81 9.32
N LEU A 230 1.16 -2.27 10.30
CA LEU A 230 1.23 -2.82 11.66
C LEU A 230 -0.16 -2.83 12.32
N ASN A 231 -0.57 -3.99 12.86
CA ASN A 231 -1.79 -4.11 13.62
C ASN A 231 -1.66 -3.41 14.98
N HIS A 232 -2.73 -2.77 15.44
CA HIS A 232 -2.77 -2.02 16.68
C HIS A 232 -2.41 -2.85 17.93
N THR A 233 -2.50 -4.18 17.88
CA THR A 233 -2.14 -5.09 18.99
C THR A 233 -0.65 -5.31 19.16
N GLU A 234 0.17 -5.02 18.13
CA GLU A 234 1.59 -5.39 18.09
C GLU A 234 2.52 -4.40 18.80
N GLY A 235 1.94 -3.42 19.49
CA GLY A 235 2.66 -2.45 20.32
C GLY A 235 2.89 -1.11 19.63
N THR A 236 3.81 -0.33 20.20
CA THR A 236 4.18 1.01 19.74
C THR A 236 5.32 0.96 18.72
N GLN A 237 5.49 2.02 17.95
CA GLN A 237 6.59 2.26 17.02
C GLN A 237 7.94 1.97 17.67
N GLU A 238 8.15 2.48 18.89
CA GLU A 238 9.42 2.33 19.61
C GLU A 238 9.69 0.86 19.97
N GLN A 239 8.66 0.13 20.41
CA GLN A 239 8.81 -1.29 20.77
C GLN A 239 9.16 -2.14 19.55
N VAL A 240 8.48 -1.91 18.42
CA VAL A 240 8.73 -2.66 17.19
C VAL A 240 10.07 -2.24 16.56
N GLU A 241 10.42 -0.95 16.54
CA GLU A 241 11.74 -0.49 16.06
C GLU A 241 12.89 -1.04 16.91
N LYS A 242 12.71 -1.17 18.23
CA LYS A 242 13.69 -1.83 19.10
C LYS A 242 13.92 -3.28 18.69
N TYR A 243 12.86 -4.00 18.33
CA TYR A 243 12.94 -5.38 17.83
C TYR A 243 13.65 -5.46 16.46
N LEU A 244 13.41 -4.49 15.57
CA LEU A 244 13.98 -4.46 14.22
C LEU A 244 15.43 -3.99 14.16
N LYS A 245 15.89 -3.22 15.15
CA LYS A 245 17.21 -2.57 15.19
C LYS A 245 18.39 -3.52 14.88
N PRO A 246 18.48 -4.75 15.42
CA PRO A 246 19.60 -5.66 15.13
C PRO A 246 19.71 -6.06 13.66
N TYR A 247 18.62 -5.98 12.90
CA TYR A 247 18.55 -6.36 11.49
C TYR A 247 18.74 -5.16 10.55
N GLY A 248 18.84 -3.93 11.08
CA GLY A 248 18.90 -2.71 10.27
C GLY A 248 17.58 -2.35 9.58
N TYR A 249 16.48 -3.03 9.90
CA TYR A 249 15.15 -2.80 9.34
C TYR A 249 14.41 -1.69 10.09
N LYS A 250 13.41 -1.10 9.43
CA LYS A 250 12.62 -0.01 10.00
C LYS A 250 11.14 -0.31 9.92
N LEU A 251 10.38 0.30 10.82
CA LEU A 251 8.93 0.31 10.75
C LEU A 251 8.47 1.63 10.10
N ALA A 252 7.67 1.54 9.05
CA ALA A 252 7.06 2.71 8.43
C ALA A 252 6.12 3.40 9.43
N TYR A 253 6.06 4.72 9.34
CA TYR A 253 5.11 5.53 10.09
C TYR A 253 4.52 6.59 9.18
N ASP A 254 3.29 6.94 9.49
CA ASP A 254 2.52 8.03 8.92
C ASP A 254 3.33 9.34 8.78
N GLY A 255 3.53 9.80 7.54
CA GLY A 255 4.33 10.97 7.18
C GLY A 255 5.81 10.71 6.90
N MET A 256 6.29 9.47 6.99
CA MET A 256 7.66 9.11 6.62
C MET A 256 7.92 9.45 5.14
N LYS A 257 9.03 10.14 4.85
CA LYS A 257 9.45 10.51 3.49
C LYS A 257 10.79 9.86 3.15
N ILE A 258 10.86 9.19 2.00
CA ILE A 258 12.06 8.50 1.51
C ILE A 258 12.37 8.99 0.10
N LYS A 259 13.65 9.30 -0.17
CA LYS A 259 14.13 9.59 -1.53
C LYS A 259 14.79 8.32 -2.08
N VAL A 260 14.41 7.97 -3.32
CA VAL A 260 14.91 6.81 -4.09
C VAL A 260 15.25 7.24 -5.51
#